data_AF-A0A2M8BV13-F1
#
_entry.id   AF-A0A2M8BV13-F1
#
_cell.length_a   1.000
_cell.length_b   1.000
_cell.length_c   1.000
_cell.angle_alpha   90.00
_cell.angle_beta   90.00
_cell.angle_gamma   90.00
#
_symmetry.space_group_name_H-M   'P 1'
#
loop_
_entity.id
_entity.type
_entity.pdbx_description
1 polymer ?
#
loop_
_entity_poly.entity_id
_entity_poly.type
_entity_poly.pdbx_seq_one_letter_code
_entity_poly.pdbx_strand_id
1 'polypeptide(L)' 'FKLDSRKPTLDFKNFARGEARFALLARSNPVESLRLMDLAQQDIDARWKLYEQLAGVAREVPHTDGEGSSEPSAS' A
#
# COMPACT_ATOMS: atom_id res chain seq x y z
N PHE A 1 0.43 9.27 6.69
CA PHE A 1 -0.08 7.88 6.56
C PHE A 1 1.11 6.96 6.74
N LYS A 2 0.95 5.78 7.35
CA LYS A 2 2.05 4.82 7.52
C LYS A 2 1.69 3.54 6.78
N LEU A 3 2.59 3.07 5.92
CA LEU A 3 2.44 1.82 5.18
C LEU A 3 3.11 0.69 5.98
N ASP A 4 2.32 -0.12 6.68
CA ASP A 4 2.82 -1.19 7.57
C ASP A 4 3.09 -2.52 6.84
N SER A 5 3.08 -2.52 5.51
CA SER A 5 3.41 -3.69 4.67
C SER A 5 4.67 -3.43 3.85
N ARG A 6 5.46 -4.48 3.62
CA ARG A 6 6.59 -4.43 2.69
C ARG A 6 6.09 -4.54 1.24
N LYS A 7 6.95 -4.15 0.30
CA LYS A 7 6.69 -4.31 -1.14
C LYS A 7 6.37 -5.78 -1.46
N PRO A 8 5.32 -6.06 -2.25
CA PRO A 8 5.03 -7.41 -2.71
C PRO A 8 6.22 -8.02 -3.45
N THR A 9 6.49 -9.29 -3.18
CA THR A 9 7.59 -10.06 -3.82
C THR A 9 7.09 -11.23 -4.66
N LEU A 10 5.78 -11.45 -4.70
CA LEU A 10 5.13 -12.57 -5.38
C LEU A 10 4.04 -12.03 -6.32
N ASP A 11 4.04 -12.53 -7.55
CA ASP A 11 2.94 -12.25 -8.49
C ASP A 11 1.61 -12.80 -7.97
N PHE A 12 0.55 -12.02 -8.14
CA PHE A 12 -0.78 -12.38 -7.68
C PHE A 12 -1.26 -13.72 -8.25
N LYS A 13 -0.94 -14.02 -9.51
CA LYS A 13 -1.29 -15.29 -10.16
C LYS A 13 -0.73 -16.51 -9.43
N ASN A 14 0.46 -16.41 -8.83
CA ASN A 14 1.07 -17.51 -8.09
C ASN A 14 0.34 -17.76 -6.77
N PHE A 15 -0.08 -16.71 -6.08
CA PHE A 15 -0.97 -16.82 -4.92
C PHE A 15 -2.34 -17.40 -5.32
N ALA A 16 -2.97 -16.86 -6.36
CA ALA A 16 -4.31 -17.23 -6.80
C ALA A 16 -4.44 -18.70 -7.26
N ARG A 17 -3.35 -19.34 -7.71
CA ARG A 17 -3.33 -20.76 -8.08
C ARG A 17 -3.63 -21.71 -6.91
N GLY A 18 -3.34 -21.31 -5.67
CA GLY A 18 -3.61 -22.11 -4.47
C GLY A 18 -5.05 -22.06 -3.98
N GLU A 19 -5.90 -21.27 -4.62
CA GLU A 19 -7.19 -20.83 -4.09
C GLU A 19 -8.34 -21.34 -4.97
N ALA A 20 -9.22 -22.18 -4.40
CA ALA A 20 -10.30 -22.83 -5.15
C ALA A 20 -11.25 -21.82 -5.84
N ARG A 21 -11.44 -20.64 -5.23
CA ARG A 21 -12.28 -19.55 -5.77
C ARG A 21 -11.81 -19.02 -7.12
N PHE A 22 -10.51 -19.03 -7.40
CA PHE A 22 -9.97 -18.64 -8.71
C PHE A 22 -9.86 -19.84 -9.65
N ALA A 23 -9.58 -21.02 -9.09
CA ALA A 23 -9.43 -22.24 -9.87
C ALA A 23 -10.73 -22.66 -10.60
N LEU A 24 -11.91 -22.36 -10.03
CA LEU A 24 -13.19 -22.67 -10.69
C LEU A 24 -13.31 -21.97 -12.05
N LEU A 25 -13.06 -20.67 -12.10
CA LEU A 25 -13.12 -19.89 -13.34
C LEU A 25 -12.02 -20.29 -14.32
N ALA A 26 -10.81 -20.57 -13.82
CA ALA A 26 -9.71 -21.02 -14.68
C ALA A 26 -10.03 -22.32 -15.44
N ARG A 27 -10.85 -23.21 -14.86
CA ARG A 27 -11.29 -24.45 -15.52
C ARG A 27 -12.45 -24.24 -16.49
N SER A 28 -13.43 -23.41 -16.14
CA SER A 28 -14.62 -23.20 -16.97
C SER A 28 -14.43 -22.17 -18.07
N ASN A 29 -13.54 -21.18 -17.88
CA ASN A 29 -13.22 -20.14 -18.84
C ASN A 29 -11.76 -19.66 -18.68
N PRO A 30 -10.79 -20.39 -19.26
CA PRO A 30 -9.37 -20.09 -19.09
C PRO A 30 -8.95 -18.74 -19.70
N VAL A 31 -9.56 -18.33 -20.82
CA VAL A 31 -9.23 -17.06 -21.50
C VAL A 31 -9.60 -15.88 -20.61
N GLU A 32 -10.83 -15.88 -20.08
CA GLU A 32 -11.27 -14.80 -19.20
C GLU A 32 -10.52 -14.82 -17.86
N SER A 33 -10.22 -16.01 -17.34
CA SER A 33 -9.40 -16.14 -16.13
C SER A 33 -8.02 -15.49 -16.30
N LEU A 34 -7.34 -15.69 -17.44
CA LEU A 34 -6.05 -15.05 -17.70
C LEU A 34 -6.19 -13.52 -17.79
N ARG A 35 -7.19 -13.03 -18.52
CA ARG A 35 -7.46 -11.59 -18.64
C ARG A 35 -7.70 -10.94 -17.27
N LEU A 36 -8.48 -11.57 -16.40
CA LEU A 36 -8.77 -11.06 -15.07
C LEU A 36 -7.56 -11.13 -14.13
N MET A 37 -6.69 -12.12 -14.26
CA MET A 37 -5.45 -12.19 -13.47
C MET A 37 -4.50 -11.04 -13.83
N ASP A 38 -4.39 -10.70 -15.11
CA ASP A 38 -3.54 -9.58 -15.56
C ASP A 38 -4.09 -8.23 -15.09
N LEU A 39 -5.42 -8.04 -15.12
CA LEU A 39 -6.06 -6.84 -14.57
C LEU A 39 -5.89 -6.74 -13.05
N ALA A 40 -6.08 -7.84 -12.33
CA ALA A 40 -5.88 -7.87 -10.88
C ALA A 40 -4.44 -7.49 -10.49
N GLN A 41 -3.44 -7.95 -11.24
CA GLN A 41 -2.05 -7.55 -11.00
C GLN A 41 -1.85 -6.04 -11.22
N GLN A 42 -2.39 -5.48 -12.30
CA GLN A 42 -2.32 -4.04 -12.57
C GLN A 42 -2.97 -3.21 -11.45
N ASP A 43 -4.13 -3.64 -10.95
CA ASP A 43 -4.81 -2.98 -9.84
C ASP A 43 -4.01 -3.04 -8.53
N ILE A 44 -3.37 -4.18 -8.25
CA ILE A 44 -2.48 -4.36 -7.10
C ILE A 44 -1.30 -3.39 -7.20
N ASP A 45 -0.66 -3.33 -8.37
CA ASP A 45 0.49 -2.47 -8.60
C ASP A 45 0.12 -0.98 -8.49
N ALA A 46 -1.03 -0.58 -9.04
CA ALA A 46 -1.54 0.78 -8.94
C ALA A 46 -1.84 1.17 -7.50
N ARG A 47 -2.47 0.28 -6.73
CA ARG A 47 -2.77 0.50 -5.31
C ARG A 47 -1.51 0.57 -4.46
N TRP A 48 -0.53 -0.29 -4.74
CA TRP A 48 0.77 -0.25 -4.08
C TRP A 48 1.46 1.11 -4.31
N LYS A 49 1.54 1.57 -5.56
CA LYS A 49 2.10 2.89 -5.91
C LYS A 49 1.37 4.04 -5.19
N LEU A 50 0.05 3.99 -5.13
CA LEU A 50 -0.75 4.99 -4.38
C LEU A 50 -0.37 5.00 -2.89
N TYR A 51 -0.25 3.83 -2.26
CA TYR A 51 0.11 3.75 -0.85
C TYR A 51 1.56 4.17 -0.59
N GLU A 52 2.49 3.85 -1.48
CA GLU A 52 3.87 4.37 -1.43
C GLU A 52 3.87 5.90 -1.50
N GLN A 53 3.10 6.50 -2.41
CA GLN A 53 2.98 7.95 -2.50
C GLN A 53 2.43 8.55 -1.20
N LEU A 54 1.31 8.02 -0.68
CA LEU A 54 0.70 8.52 0.57
C LEU A 54 1.61 8.38 1.79
N ALA A 55 2.48 7.37 1.82
CA ALA A 55 3.49 7.20 2.87
C ALA A 55 4.71 8.12 2.67
N GLY A 56 5.06 8.40 1.41
CA GLY A 56 6.16 9.30 1.03
C GLY A 56 5.82 10.79 1.09
N VAL A 57 4.53 11.16 1.18
CA VAL A 57 4.13 12.54 1.51
C VAL A 57 4.58 12.83 2.95
N ALA A 58 5.74 13.47 3.08
CA ALA A 58 6.20 14.04 4.33
C ALA A 58 5.15 15.07 4.78
N ARG A 59 4.45 14.78 5.87
CA ARG A 59 3.72 15.80 6.59
C ARG A 59 4.76 16.50 7.46
N GLU A 60 5.32 17.61 6.97
CA GLU A 60 6.00 18.54 7.88
C GLU A 60 4.93 19.02 8.86
N VAL A 61 4.93 18.41 10.05
CA VAL A 61 4.21 18.96 11.18
C VAL A 61 5.03 20.18 11.56
N PRO A 62 4.51 21.42 11.43
CA PRO A 62 5.23 22.57 11.92
C PRO A 62 5.48 22.32 13.40
N HIS A 63 6.75 22.24 13.81
CA HIS A 63 7.07 22.36 15.22
C HIS A 63 6.61 23.76 15.62
N THR A 64 5.52 23.84 16.36
CA THR A 64 5.23 25.05 17.13
C THR A 64 6.23 25.04 18.27
N ASP A 65 7.37 25.69 18.06
CA ASP A 65 8.27 26.10 19.13
C ASP A 65 7.49 27.11 19.97
N GLY A 66 6.78 26.60 20.97
CA GLY A 66 6.07 27.39 21.95
C GLY A 66 7.10 28.11 22.82
N GLU A 67 7.38 29.37 22.46
CA GLU A 67 7.91 30.39 23.36
C GLU A 67 7.11 30.47 24.66
N GLY A 68 7.83 30.56 25.78
CA GLY A 68 7.30 30.80 27.13
C GLY A 68 7.99 29.85 28.11
N SER A 69 9.00 30.24 28.90
CA SER A 69 9.07 31.45 29.71
C SER A 69 10.52 31.75 30.11
N SER A 70 10.96 32.97 29.82
CA SER A 70 12.02 33.65 30.57
C SER A 70 11.50 33.94 31.99
N GLU A 71 12.08 33.31 33.02
CA GLU A 71 11.99 33.84 34.39
C GLU A 71 13.19 34.75 34.67
N PRO A 72 12.98 35.93 35.28
CA PRO A 72 14.04 36.88 35.55
C PRO A 72 14.85 36.47 36.78
N SER A 73 16.13 36.84 36.78
CA SER A 73 17.01 36.82 37.95
C SER A 73 16.36 37.46 39.18
N ALA A 74 16.51 36.82 40.33
CA ALA A 74 16.48 37.48 41.63
C ALA A 74 17.64 36.95 42.48
N SER A 75 18.21 37.89 43.24
CA SER A 75 19.54 37.96 43.86
C SER A 75 19.86 36.95 44.96
#